data_AF-A0A935ENV8-F1
#
_entry.id   AF-A0A935ENV8-F1
#
_cell.length_a   1.000
_cell.length_b   1.000
_cell.length_c   1.000
_cell.angle_alpha   90.00
_cell.angle_beta   90.00
_cell.angle_gamma   90.00
#
_symmetry.space_group_name_H-M   'P 1'
#
loop_
_entity.id
_entity.type
_entity.pdbx_description
1 polymer ?
#
loop_
_entity_poly.entity_id
_entity_poly.type
_entity_poly.pdbx_seq_one_letter_code
_entity_poly.pdbx_strand_id
1 'polypeptide(L)' 'MKGLVTVAETAIPASVAYNEAATAQLPVHRLKRRDRGVTPSDTMHELIWELVPSLSGVYAGGYEDGAPATPSEGEE' A
#
# COMPACT_ATOMS: atom_id res chain seq x y z
N MET A 1 -7.63 -2.20 -35.20
CA MET A 1 -8.04 -1.38 -34.04
C MET A 1 -6.78 -0.76 -33.45
N LYS A 2 -6.69 0.56 -33.33
CA LYS A 2 -5.61 1.20 -32.54
C LYS A 2 -6.04 1.11 -31.07
N GLY A 3 -5.20 0.56 -30.20
CA GLY A 3 -5.53 0.42 -28.77
C GLY A 3 -5.68 1.79 -28.11
N LEU A 4 -6.70 1.93 -27.27
CA LEU A 4 -6.84 3.10 -26.39
C LEU A 4 -5.85 2.91 -25.23
N VAL A 5 -4.97 3.89 -25.03
CA VAL A 5 -4.05 3.95 -23.90
C VAL A 5 -4.53 5.06 -22.97
N THR A 6 -4.74 4.74 -21.70
CA THR A 6 -5.06 5.69 -20.64
C THR A 6 -3.91 5.75 -19.65
N VAL A 7 -3.56 6.95 -19.20
CA VAL A 7 -2.52 7.17 -18.19
C VAL A 7 -3.23 7.41 -16.86
N ALA A 8 -2.72 6.82 -15.79
CA ALA A 8 -3.23 7.08 -14.44
C ALA A 8 -2.83 8.49 -13.97
N GLU A 9 -3.73 9.16 -13.27
CA GLU A 9 -3.52 10.48 -12.65
C GLU A 9 -2.60 10.36 -11.42
N THR A 10 -2.64 9.23 -10.71
CA THR A 10 -1.78 9.01 -9.53
C THR A 10 -0.33 8.82 -9.94
N ALA A 11 0.51 9.80 -9.63
CA ALA A 11 1.95 9.75 -9.87
C ALA A 11 2.69 9.08 -8.71
N ILE A 12 3.55 8.09 -9.02
CA ILE A 12 4.46 7.49 -8.04
C ILE A 12 5.73 8.37 -7.96
N PRO A 13 6.02 9.01 -6.81
CA PRO A 13 7.18 9.89 -6.70
C PRO A 13 8.48 9.10 -6.70
N ALA A 14 9.56 9.71 -7.18
CA ALA A 14 10.90 9.15 -6.98
C ALA A 14 11.25 9.19 -5.48
N SER A 15 11.48 8.04 -4.87
CA SER A 15 11.77 7.94 -3.43
C SER A 15 12.66 6.73 -3.12
N VAL A 16 13.55 6.90 -2.14
CA VAL A 16 14.39 5.82 -1.60
C VAL A 16 13.58 4.70 -0.96
N ALA A 17 12.35 5.00 -0.50
CA ALA A 17 11.49 4.02 0.16
C ALA A 17 11.14 2.83 -0.74
N TYR A 18 10.99 3.03 -2.06
CA TYR A 18 10.72 1.93 -3.00
C TYR A 18 11.90 0.98 -3.14
N ASN A 19 13.13 1.52 -3.18
CA ASN A 19 14.35 0.71 -3.25
C ASN A 19 14.60 -0.06 -1.94
N GLU A 20 14.35 0.58 -0.80
CA GLU A 20 14.43 -0.08 0.50
C GLU A 20 13.39 -1.19 0.64
N ALA A 21 12.15 -0.94 0.23
CA ALA A 21 11.09 -1.95 0.23
C ALA A 21 11.43 -3.14 -0.67
N ALA A 22 11.97 -2.88 -1.87
CA ALA A 22 12.45 -3.94 -2.77
C ALA A 22 13.61 -4.74 -2.14
N THR A 23 14.55 -4.05 -1.49
CA THR A 23 15.69 -4.68 -0.78
C THR A 23 15.21 -5.56 0.38
N ALA A 24 14.22 -5.09 1.14
CA ALA A 24 13.58 -5.82 2.21
C ALA A 24 12.61 -6.91 1.71
N GLN A 25 12.34 -6.95 0.41
CA GLN A 25 11.34 -7.83 -0.22
C GLN A 25 9.94 -7.69 0.38
N LEU A 26 9.58 -6.46 0.76
CA LEU A 26 8.27 -6.12 1.33
C LEU A 26 7.55 -5.10 0.44
N PRO A 27 6.21 -5.13 0.40
CA PRO A 27 5.44 -4.04 -0.20
C PRO A 27 5.75 -2.71 0.49
N VAL A 28 5.99 -1.65 -0.28
CA VAL A 28 6.39 -0.34 0.25
C VAL A 28 5.37 0.26 1.22
N HIS A 29 4.08 -0.01 1.05
CA HIS A 29 3.02 0.45 1.97
C HIS A 29 3.11 -0.21 3.36
N ARG A 30 3.93 -1.26 3.53
CA ARG A 30 4.18 -1.92 4.82
C ARG A 30 5.48 -1.47 5.48
N LEU A 31 6.30 -0.67 4.80
CA LEU A 31 7.56 -0.19 5.35
C LEU A 31 7.26 0.82 6.48
N LYS A 32 7.61 0.47 7.72
CA LYS A 32 7.44 1.35 8.88
C LYS A 32 8.40 2.55 8.78
N ARG A 33 7.92 3.68 8.27
CA ARG A 33 8.68 4.95 8.23
C ARG A 33 8.12 5.98 9.21
N ARG A 34 9.01 6.81 9.74
CA ARG A 34 8.73 7.90 10.70
C ARG A 34 8.52 9.26 10.01
N ASP A 35 8.26 9.26 8.70
CA ASP A 35 8.30 10.50 7.92
C ASP A 35 7.00 11.31 8.09
N ARG A 36 7.13 12.64 8.20
CA ARG A 36 6.01 13.59 8.16
C ARG A 36 5.75 13.98 6.70
N GLY A 37 4.57 13.71 6.16
CA GLY A 37 4.17 14.06 4.79
C GLY A 37 3.35 12.97 4.11
N VAL A 38 3.13 13.09 2.79
CA VAL A 38 2.51 12.03 1.97
C VAL A 38 3.44 10.83 2.00
N THR A 39 2.93 9.70 2.49
CA THR A 39 3.71 8.48 2.62
C THR A 39 3.61 7.65 1.34
N PRO A 40 4.61 6.80 1.03
CA PRO A 40 4.49 5.80 -0.03
C PRO A 40 3.27 4.89 0.13
N SER A 41 2.74 4.73 1.35
CA SER A 41 1.49 4.03 1.61
C SER A 41 0.31 4.80 1.01
N ASP A 42 0.22 6.11 1.24
CA ASP A 42 -0.86 6.95 0.72
C ASP A 42 -0.89 6.93 -0.81
N THR A 43 0.27 7.11 -1.47
CA THR A 43 0.38 7.01 -2.93
C THR A 43 -0.08 5.66 -3.47
N MET A 44 0.25 4.56 -2.78
CA MET A 44 -0.18 3.22 -3.19
C MET A 44 -1.68 3.01 -3.02
N HIS A 45 -2.31 3.64 -2.03
CA HIS A 45 -3.76 3.62 -1.86
C HIS A 45 -4.48 4.48 -2.90
N GLU A 46 -3.97 5.67 -3.22
CA GLU A 46 -4.52 6.51 -4.29
C GLU A 46 -4.51 5.76 -5.62
N LEU A 47 -3.38 5.11 -5.94
CA LEU A 47 -3.25 4.35 -7.18
C LEU A 47 -4.23 3.18 -7.24
N ILE A 48 -4.41 2.42 -6.14
CA ILE A 48 -5.32 1.29 -6.16
C ILE A 48 -6.79 1.74 -6.22
N TRP A 49 -7.15 2.86 -5.61
CA TRP A 49 -8.50 3.41 -5.71
C TRP A 49 -8.81 3.94 -7.11
N GLU A 50 -7.81 4.47 -7.81
CA GLU A 50 -7.98 4.85 -9.21
C GLU A 50 -8.21 3.63 -10.10
N LEU A 51 -7.42 2.56 -9.91
CA LEU A 51 -7.54 1.32 -10.69
C LEU A 51 -8.79 0.50 -10.33
N VAL A 52 -9.20 0.53 -9.07
CA VAL A 52 -10.32 -0.24 -8.53
C VAL A 52 -11.19 0.69 -7.65
N PRO A 53 -12.11 1.47 -8.26
CA PRO A 53 -12.89 2.49 -7.55
C PRO A 53 -13.75 1.96 -6.41
N SER A 54 -14.15 0.68 -6.45
CA SER A 54 -14.90 0.04 -5.37
C SER A 54 -14.11 -0.09 -4.06
N LEU A 55 -12.79 0.07 -4.11
CA LEU A 55 -11.93 0.06 -2.92
C LEU A 55 -11.72 1.46 -2.32
N SER A 56 -12.31 2.52 -2.89
CA SER A 56 -12.13 3.89 -2.38
C SER A 56 -12.44 4.01 -0.88
N GLY A 57 -11.50 4.56 -0.13
CA GLY A 57 -11.57 4.68 1.34
C GLY A 57 -11.23 3.39 2.11
N VAL A 58 -11.02 2.26 1.43
CA VAL A 58 -10.57 1.01 2.04
C VAL A 58 -9.04 1.02 2.12
N TYR A 59 -8.52 0.98 3.34
CA TYR A 59 -7.09 0.86 3.60
C TYR A 59 -6.72 -0.61 3.86
N ALA A 60 -5.59 -1.04 3.32
CA ALA A 60 -5.04 -2.35 3.65
C ALA A 60 -4.64 -2.33 5.13
N GLY A 61 -5.32 -3.16 5.94
CA GLY A 61 -5.03 -3.30 7.37
C GLY A 61 -3.55 -3.58 7.61
N GLY A 62 -3.01 -3.01 8.69
CA GLY A 62 -1.59 -3.13 9.03
C GLY A 62 -1.16 -4.59 9.04
N TYR A 63 -0.17 -4.93 8.22
CA TYR A 63 0.48 -6.23 8.30
C TYR A 63 1.24 -6.26 9.64
N GLU A 64 0.67 -6.92 10.63
CA GLU A 64 1.46 -7.35 11.78
C GLU A 64 2.45 -8.38 11.26
N ASP A 65 3.73 -8.00 11.32
CA ASP A 65 4.86 -8.79 10.86
C ASP A 65 4.94 -10.06 11.71
N GLY A 66 4.15 -11.08 11.36
CA GLY A 66 4.19 -12.42 11.96
C GLY A 66 3.98 -12.49 13.48
N ALA A 67 3.28 -11.55 14.12
CA ALA A 67 2.74 -11.86 15.44
C ALA A 67 1.75 -13.02 15.25
N PRO A 68 1.92 -14.17 15.94
CA PRO A 68 0.95 -15.25 15.83
C PRO A 68 -0.40 -14.64 16.17
N ALA A 69 -1.40 -14.87 15.30
CA ALA A 69 -2.78 -14.59 15.64
C ALA A 69 -3.00 -15.20 17.02
N THR A 70 -3.10 -14.38 18.06
CA THR A 70 -3.59 -14.84 19.35
C THR A 70 -4.94 -15.44 19.02
N PRO A 71 -5.14 -16.76 19.14
CA PRO A 71 -6.47 -17.31 18.96
C PRO A 71 -7.35 -16.51 19.92
N SER A 72 -8.44 -15.94 19.38
CA SER A 72 -9.50 -15.41 20.23
C SER A 72 -9.92 -16.58 21.10
N GLU A 73 -9.47 -16.61 22.35
CA GLU A 73 -9.99 -17.54 23.35
C GLU A 73 -11.50 -17.37 23.32
N GLY A 74 -12.18 -18.48 23.05
CA GLY A 74 -13.61 -18.51 22.84
C GLY A 74 -14.34 -17.85 24.01
N GLU A 75 -15.41 -17.15 23.68
CA GLU A 75 -16.48 -16.86 24.62
C GLU A 75 -16.98 -18.20 25.18
N GLU A 76 -16.82 -18.40 26.49
CA GLU A 76 -17.69 -19.26 27.31
C GLU A 76 -18.90 -18.46 27.79
#